data_AF-A0A8H5FYS7-F1
#
_entry.id   AF-A0A8H5FYS7-F1
#
_cell.length_a   1.000
_cell.length_b   1.000
_cell.length_c   1.000
_cell.angle_alpha   90.00
_cell.angle_beta   90.00
_cell.angle_gamma   90.00
#
_symmetry.space_group_name_H-M   'P 1'
#
loop_
_entity.id
_entity.type
_entity.pdbx_description
1 polymer ?
#
loop_
_entity_poly.entity_id
_entity_poly.type
_entity_poly.pdbx_seq_one_letter_code
_entity_poly.pdbx_strand_id
1 'polypeptide(L)'
;MVTLDVDKGANIRASATIDHIKKAFGIYHITSWSDTKLYSGIMSSLNLAPTDQDILNGEWHMRNPRVDPASTRIDFQRSFFTPPRVVVFFNLIDLEKNCNWRLKTTATEIDTHGFTLNIETWDDTILHAARVGWIAYPPD
;
A
#
# COMPACT_ATOMS: atom_id res chain seq x y z
N MET A 1 12.68 -3.85 8.87
CA MET A 1 12.81 -4.90 7.84
C MET A 1 11.42 -5.41 7.54
N VAL A 2 11.05 -5.54 6.27
CA VAL A 2 9.76 -6.11 5.85
C VAL A 2 10.05 -7.34 5.01
N THR A 3 9.43 -8.48 5.33
CA THR A 3 9.62 -9.74 4.60
C THR A 3 8.28 -10.43 4.40
N LEU A 4 8.19 -11.21 3.32
CA LEU A 4 7.04 -12.04 2.99
C LEU A 4 7.56 -13.34 2.37
N ASP A 5 7.25 -14.47 2.99
CA ASP A 5 7.63 -15.81 2.52
C ASP A 5 6.35 -16.64 2.33
N VAL A 6 6.05 -16.99 1.08
CA VAL A 6 4.76 -17.53 0.64
C VAL A 6 5.01 -18.64 -0.39
N ASP A 7 4.19 -19.68 -0.33
CA ASP A 7 4.21 -20.76 -1.32
C ASP A 7 3.81 -20.29 -2.73
N LYS A 8 4.37 -20.95 -3.75
CA LYS A 8 4.13 -20.60 -5.16
C LYS A 8 2.98 -21.37 -5.83
N GLY A 9 2.34 -22.32 -5.13
CA GLY A 9 1.31 -23.21 -5.68
C GLY A 9 -0.07 -22.58 -5.84
N ALA A 10 -0.26 -21.39 -5.27
CA ALA A 10 -1.49 -20.59 -5.26
C ALA A 10 -1.16 -19.13 -5.63
N ASN A 11 -2.19 -18.32 -5.89
CA ASN A 11 -1.99 -16.88 -6.05
C ASN A 11 -1.36 -16.33 -4.77
N ILE A 12 -0.49 -15.33 -4.89
CA ILE A 12 0.02 -14.66 -3.70
C ILE A 12 -1.03 -13.71 -3.19
N ARG A 13 -1.52 -13.99 -2.00
CA ARG A 13 -2.54 -13.19 -1.33
C ARG A 13 -2.10 -12.88 0.08
N ALA A 14 -1.70 -11.64 0.30
CA ALA A 14 -1.18 -11.20 1.57
C ALA A 14 -1.70 -9.80 1.91
N SER A 15 -2.05 -9.59 3.17
CA SER A 15 -2.45 -8.30 3.71
C SER A 15 -1.75 -8.04 5.02
N ALA A 16 -1.36 -6.80 5.24
CA ALA A 16 -0.78 -6.31 6.47
C ALA A 16 -1.67 -5.19 7.02
N THR A 17 -2.27 -5.41 8.19
CA THR A 17 -3.25 -4.47 8.78
C THR A 17 -3.01 -4.29 10.26
N ILE A 18 -3.44 -3.14 10.79
CA ILE A 18 -3.39 -2.83 12.21
C ILE A 18 -4.82 -2.49 12.67
N ASP A 19 -5.26 -3.09 13.77
CA ASP A 19 -6.52 -2.76 14.42
C ASP A 19 -6.34 -2.56 15.93
N HIS A 20 -7.43 -2.23 16.63
CA HIS A 20 -7.46 -1.97 18.08
C HIS A 20 -6.36 -1.00 18.55
N ILE A 21 -6.13 0.07 17.78
CA ILE A 21 -5.07 1.05 18.05
C ILE A 21 -5.42 1.86 19.30
N LYS A 22 -4.54 1.81 20.29
CA LYS A 22 -4.57 2.61 21.52
C LYS A 22 -3.19 3.27 21.71
N LYS A 23 -3.11 4.23 22.63
CA LYS A 23 -1.85 4.92 22.96
C LYS A 23 -0.68 3.98 23.29
N ALA A 24 -0.97 2.84 23.92
CA ALA A 24 0.05 1.90 24.40
C ALA A 24 0.26 0.67 23.51
N PHE A 25 -0.68 0.34 22.62
CA PHE A 25 -0.59 -0.85 21.78
C PHE A 25 -1.50 -0.77 20.55
N GLY A 26 -1.19 -1.57 19.54
CA GLY A 26 -2.09 -1.94 18.46
C GLY A 26 -1.95 -3.45 18.22
N ILE A 27 -2.95 -4.06 17.59
CA ILE A 27 -2.88 -5.46 17.18
C ILE A 27 -2.50 -5.49 15.70
N TYR A 28 -1.44 -6.21 15.40
CA TYR A 28 -0.84 -6.29 14.07
C TYR A 28 -1.18 -7.63 13.45
N HIS A 29 -1.67 -7.58 12.21
CA HIS A 29 -2.07 -8.76 11.46
C HIS A 29 -1.26 -8.86 10.18
N ILE A 30 -0.78 -10.07 9.90
CA ILE A 30 -0.34 -10.48 8.57
C ILE A 30 -1.21 -11.67 8.21
N THR A 31 -2.03 -11.52 7.18
CA THR A 31 -3.04 -12.51 6.80
C THR A 31 -2.86 -12.93 5.35
N SER A 32 -3.10 -14.22 5.10
CA SER A 32 -3.35 -14.77 3.78
C SER A 32 -4.75 -15.38 3.75
N TRP A 33 -5.28 -15.61 2.56
CA TRP A 33 -6.61 -16.20 2.39
C TRP A 33 -6.66 -17.18 1.22
N SER A 34 -7.78 -17.91 1.13
CA SER A 34 -8.01 -18.98 0.16
C SER A 34 -6.95 -20.08 0.27
N ASP A 35 -6.41 -20.55 -0.85
CA ASP A 35 -5.39 -21.59 -0.96
C ASP A 35 -3.95 -21.11 -0.72
N THR A 36 -3.76 -19.84 -0.33
CA THR A 36 -2.44 -19.23 -0.11
C THR A 36 -1.81 -19.72 1.19
N LYS A 37 -0.67 -20.41 1.07
CA LYS A 37 0.14 -20.83 2.23
C LYS A 37 1.23 -19.80 2.53
N LEU A 38 1.04 -19.04 3.61
CA LEU A 38 2.01 -18.08 4.15
C LEU A 38 2.94 -18.80 5.14
N TYR A 39 4.25 -18.80 4.88
CA TYR A 39 5.25 -19.42 5.76
C TYR A 39 5.70 -18.45 6.86
N SER A 40 6.00 -17.21 6.49
CA SER A 40 6.38 -16.16 7.43
C SER A 40 6.11 -14.77 6.85
N GLY A 41 5.99 -13.80 7.75
CA GLY A 41 5.86 -12.40 7.38
C GLY A 41 6.41 -11.51 8.48
N ILE A 42 7.07 -10.42 8.10
CA ILE A 42 7.49 -9.37 9.02
C ILE A 42 6.94 -8.06 8.48
N MET A 43 6.18 -7.35 9.32
CA MET A 43 5.68 -6.01 9.04
C MET A 43 6.48 -5.01 9.88
N SER A 44 6.75 -3.84 9.29
CA SER A 44 7.17 -2.65 10.02
C SER A 44 6.01 -1.66 10.02
N SER A 45 5.72 -1.04 11.16
CA SER A 45 4.68 -0.01 11.26
C SER A 45 5.28 1.35 11.53
N LEU A 46 4.62 2.39 11.01
CA LEU A 46 4.88 3.77 11.37
C LEU A 46 3.72 4.25 12.24
N ASN A 47 4.00 4.58 13.50
CA ASN A 47 3.02 5.11 14.42
C ASN A 47 3.16 6.63 14.47
N LEU A 48 2.18 7.34 13.92
CA LEU A 48 2.13 8.80 13.93
C LEU A 48 1.33 9.28 15.15
N ALA A 49 1.85 10.29 15.85
CA ALA A 49 1.11 10.92 16.94
C ALA A 49 -0.09 11.69 16.35
N PRO A 50 -1.29 11.66 16.98
CA PRO A 50 -2.45 12.40 16.47
C PRO A 50 -2.24 13.92 16.35
N THR A 51 -1.26 14.46 17.07
CA THR A 51 -0.91 15.88 17.08
C THR A 51 0.02 16.29 15.96
N ASP A 52 0.52 15.35 15.15
CA ASP A 52 1.39 15.65 14.02
C ASP A 52 0.56 16.17 12.84
N GLN A 53 0.10 17.42 12.97
CA GLN A 53 -0.76 18.10 12.00
C GLN A 53 -0.04 18.43 10.70
N ASP A 54 1.24 18.13 10.57
CA ASP A 54 1.99 18.36 9.35
C ASP A 54 2.03 17.10 8.47
N ILE A 55 1.73 15.93 9.03
CA ILE A 55 1.70 14.68 8.29
C ILE A 55 0.27 14.34 7.87
N LEU A 56 0.11 13.98 6.60
CA LEU A 56 -1.10 13.39 6.05
C LEU A 56 -0.84 11.94 5.67
N ASN A 57 -1.86 11.09 5.81
CA ASN A 57 -1.79 9.71 5.40
C ASN A 57 -3.18 9.22 4.95
N GLY A 58 -3.18 8.10 4.25
CA GLY A 58 -4.41 7.42 3.85
C GLY A 58 -4.12 6.14 3.09
N GLU A 59 -5.19 5.51 2.61
CA GLU A 59 -5.12 4.28 1.83
C GLU A 59 -5.97 4.42 0.57
N TRP A 60 -5.52 3.78 -0.51
CA TRP A 60 -6.31 3.59 -1.71
C TRP A 60 -6.46 2.10 -2.01
N HIS A 61 -7.67 1.70 -2.40
CA HIS A 61 -8.06 0.31 -2.55
C HIS A 61 -8.42 0.01 -4.00
N MET A 62 -7.78 -1.00 -4.55
CA MET A 62 -8.06 -1.56 -5.86
C MET A 62 -8.73 -2.92 -5.70
N ARG A 63 -9.94 -3.08 -6.24
CA ARG A 63 -10.58 -4.40 -6.35
C ARG A 63 -10.97 -4.64 -7.79
N ASN A 64 -10.50 -5.76 -8.36
CA ASN A 64 -10.90 -6.23 -9.68
C ASN A 64 -10.60 -5.20 -10.80
N PRO A 65 -9.33 -4.97 -11.18
CA PRO A 65 -9.03 -4.17 -12.35
C PRO A 65 -9.72 -4.77 -13.56
N ARG A 66 -10.66 -4.01 -14.12
CA ARG A 66 -11.07 -4.24 -15.51
C ARG A 66 -10.04 -3.68 -16.50
N VAL A 67 -9.03 -2.95 -16.00
CA VAL A 67 -7.99 -2.26 -16.77
C VAL A 67 -6.68 -2.34 -15.98
N ASP A 68 -5.63 -2.87 -16.60
CA ASP A 68 -4.22 -2.76 -16.16
C ASP A 68 -3.79 -1.27 -16.06
N PRO A 69 -2.61 -1.00 -15.48
CA PRO A 69 -2.38 -0.23 -14.25
C PRO A 69 -3.32 0.94 -13.93
N ALA A 70 -3.68 1.05 -12.64
CA ALA A 70 -4.52 2.13 -12.12
C ALA A 70 -3.68 3.36 -11.74
N SER A 71 -3.97 4.48 -12.41
CA SER A 71 -3.56 5.82 -11.98
C SER A 71 -4.77 6.54 -11.39
N THR A 72 -4.64 7.02 -10.16
CA THR A 72 -5.70 7.76 -9.47
C THR A 72 -5.15 9.02 -8.85
N ARG A 73 -5.88 10.12 -8.97
CA ARG A 73 -5.58 11.32 -8.18
C ARG A 73 -5.99 11.08 -6.73
N ILE A 74 -5.13 11.44 -5.80
CA ILE A 74 -5.39 11.47 -4.37
C ILE A 74 -5.31 12.92 -3.92
N ASP A 75 -6.43 13.45 -3.45
CA ASP A 75 -6.50 14.79 -2.89
C ASP A 75 -6.22 14.75 -1.39
N PHE A 76 -5.38 15.67 -0.93
CA PHE A 76 -5.10 15.87 0.47
C PHE A 76 -6.32 16.50 1.17
N GLN A 77 -6.60 16.06 2.41
CA GLN A 77 -7.67 16.65 3.22
C GLN A 77 -7.43 18.13 3.56
N ARG A 78 -6.18 18.58 3.48
CA ARG A 78 -5.75 19.97 3.60
C ARG A 78 -4.58 20.22 2.67
N SER A 79 -4.48 21.43 2.14
CA SER A 79 -3.34 21.81 1.30
C SER A 79 -2.08 22.05 2.15
N PHE A 80 -0.92 21.71 1.58
CA PHE A 80 0.39 22.13 2.09
C PHE A 80 0.75 23.54 1.58
N PHE A 81 1.66 24.23 2.27
CA PHE A 81 2.21 25.52 1.80
C PHE A 81 3.12 25.36 0.58
N THR A 82 3.87 24.26 0.52
CA THR A 82 4.72 23.84 -0.59
C THR A 82 4.47 22.37 -0.89
N PRO A 83 4.69 21.87 -2.13
CA PRO A 83 4.51 20.46 -2.44
C PRO A 83 5.25 19.55 -1.43
N PRO A 84 4.56 18.59 -0.79
CA PRO A 84 5.15 17.72 0.21
C PRO A 84 6.04 16.64 -0.42
N ARG A 85 6.78 15.91 0.41
CA ARG A 85 7.32 14.61 0.01
C ARG A 85 6.26 13.54 0.25
N VAL A 86 6.09 12.63 -0.70
CA VAL A 86 5.10 11.55 -0.64
C VAL A 86 5.79 10.19 -0.72
N VAL A 87 5.46 9.30 0.22
CA VAL A 87 5.87 7.90 0.23
C VAL A 87 4.64 7.03 0.03
N VAL A 88 4.74 6.04 -0.86
CA VAL A 88 3.68 5.06 -1.15
C VAL A 88 4.21 3.64 -0.94
N PHE A 89 3.36 2.74 -0.44
CA PHE A 89 3.74 1.36 -0.17
C PHE A 89 2.53 0.42 -0.24
N PHE A 90 2.75 -0.80 -0.74
CA PHE A 90 1.72 -1.83 -0.73
C PHE A 90 1.52 -2.39 0.68
N ASN A 91 0.26 -2.57 1.08
CA ASN A 91 -0.13 -3.28 2.30
C ASN A 91 -1.17 -4.39 2.04
N LEU A 92 -1.59 -4.58 0.78
CA LEU A 92 -2.29 -5.79 0.32
C LEU A 92 -1.94 -6.06 -1.15
N ILE A 93 -1.72 -7.32 -1.50
CA ILE A 93 -1.57 -7.80 -2.88
C ILE A 93 -2.35 -9.11 -3.10
N ASP A 94 -2.95 -9.26 -4.28
CA ASP A 94 -3.50 -10.51 -4.82
C ASP A 94 -3.05 -10.64 -6.27
N LEU A 95 -2.07 -11.52 -6.55
CA LEU A 95 -1.49 -11.71 -7.89
C LEU A 95 -1.63 -13.16 -8.35
N GLU A 96 -1.90 -13.34 -9.64
CA GLU A 96 -2.06 -14.65 -10.27
C GLU A 96 -0.79 -15.50 -10.17
N LYS A 97 -0.94 -16.79 -9.88
CA LYS A 97 0.18 -17.72 -9.68
C LYS A 97 0.86 -18.20 -10.97
N ASN A 98 0.14 -18.15 -12.08
CA ASN A 98 0.58 -18.73 -13.35
C ASN A 98 1.53 -17.83 -14.15
N CYS A 99 1.91 -16.69 -13.58
CA CYS A 99 2.82 -15.70 -14.13
C CYS A 99 3.80 -15.24 -13.04
N ASN A 100 4.89 -14.59 -13.45
CA ASN A 100 5.77 -13.94 -12.49
C ASN A 100 5.06 -12.76 -11.81
N TRP A 101 5.43 -12.49 -10.55
CA TRP A 101 4.87 -11.38 -9.77
C TRP A 101 5.73 -10.13 -9.92
N ARG A 102 5.22 -9.17 -10.70
CA ARG A 102 5.92 -7.92 -10.96
C ARG A 102 4.98 -6.74 -10.73
N LEU A 103 5.27 -5.95 -9.71
CA LEU A 103 4.46 -4.80 -9.35
C LEU A 103 5.31 -3.66 -8.82
N LYS A 104 4.84 -2.44 -9.02
CA LYS A 104 5.46 -1.20 -8.55
C LYS A 104 4.37 -0.21 -8.18
N THR A 105 4.61 0.61 -7.17
CA THR A 105 3.76 1.79 -6.89
C THR A 105 4.61 3.04 -6.84
N THR A 106 4.09 4.14 -7.37
CA THR A 106 4.76 5.44 -7.39
C THR A 106 3.78 6.57 -7.07
N ALA A 107 4.29 7.63 -6.47
CA ALA A 107 3.61 8.92 -6.38
C ALA A 107 4.21 9.86 -7.43
N THR A 108 3.35 10.48 -8.23
CA THR A 108 3.72 11.41 -9.30
C THR A 108 2.83 12.65 -9.22
N GLU A 109 3.14 13.69 -9.99
CA GLU A 109 2.31 14.92 -10.08
C GLU A 109 1.98 15.51 -8.69
N ILE A 110 2.98 15.49 -7.79
CA ILE A 110 2.83 15.97 -6.43
C ILE A 110 2.76 17.50 -6.45
N ASP A 111 1.68 18.04 -5.92
CA ASP A 111 1.50 19.47 -5.68
C ASP A 111 0.99 19.71 -4.26
N THR A 112 0.63 20.96 -3.94
CA THR A 112 0.17 21.33 -2.60
C THR A 112 -1.18 20.71 -2.21
N HIS A 113 -1.96 20.23 -3.18
CA HIS A 113 -3.33 19.73 -3.00
C HIS A 113 -3.41 18.20 -3.08
N GLY A 114 -2.42 17.53 -3.66
CA GLY A 114 -2.46 16.08 -3.80
C GLY A 114 -1.31 15.51 -4.59
N PHE A 115 -1.49 14.26 -5.01
CA PHE A 115 -0.58 13.55 -5.89
C PHE A 115 -1.35 12.50 -6.72
N THR A 116 -0.75 12.04 -7.81
CA THR A 116 -1.24 10.92 -8.60
C THR A 116 -0.56 9.64 -8.13
N LEU A 117 -1.34 8.71 -7.59
CA LEU A 117 -0.92 7.37 -7.20
C LEU A 117 -0.98 6.45 -8.42
N ASN A 118 0.13 5.80 -8.74
CA ASN A 118 0.20 4.78 -9.79
C ASN A 118 0.47 3.40 -9.18
N ILE A 119 -0.19 2.39 -9.73
CA ILE A 119 0.11 0.97 -9.51
C ILE A 119 0.40 0.35 -10.86
N GLU A 120 1.62 -0.12 -11.05
CA GLU A 120 2.12 -0.67 -12.30
C GLU A 120 2.37 -2.18 -12.17
N THR A 121 1.90 -2.95 -13.15
CA THR A 121 2.34 -4.32 -13.45
C THR A 121 2.95 -4.34 -14.85
N TRP A 122 3.76 -5.35 -15.16
CA TRP A 122 4.34 -5.50 -16.49
C TRP A 122 4.52 -6.96 -16.90
N ASP A 123 4.82 -7.17 -18.19
CA ASP A 123 4.80 -8.45 -18.88
C ASP A 123 3.44 -9.15 -18.73
N ASP A 124 3.46 -10.38 -18.21
CA ASP A 124 2.34 -11.29 -18.06
C ASP A 124 1.71 -11.25 -16.66
N THR A 125 2.14 -10.32 -15.80
CA THR A 125 1.62 -10.24 -14.42
C THR A 125 0.16 -9.83 -14.39
N ILE A 126 -0.68 -10.65 -13.75
CA ILE A 126 -2.10 -10.36 -13.51
C ILE A 126 -2.30 -10.00 -12.04
N LEU A 127 -2.78 -8.77 -11.79
CA LEU A 127 -3.13 -8.25 -10.47
C LEU A 127 -4.64 -8.29 -10.25
N HIS A 128 -5.11 -9.05 -9.25
CA HIS A 128 -6.54 -9.17 -8.92
C HIS A 128 -7.00 -8.10 -7.94
N ALA A 129 -6.14 -7.73 -6.99
CA ALA A 129 -6.41 -6.69 -5.99
C ALA A 129 -5.11 -6.12 -5.41
N ALA A 130 -5.16 -4.86 -5.02
CA ALA A 130 -4.09 -4.20 -4.30
C ALA A 130 -4.63 -3.20 -3.28
N ARG A 131 -3.85 -2.96 -2.23
CA ARG A 131 -4.01 -1.80 -1.37
C ARG A 131 -2.68 -1.07 -1.24
N VAL A 132 -2.74 0.24 -1.36
CA VAL A 132 -1.59 1.12 -1.19
C VAL A 132 -1.86 2.10 -0.07
N GLY A 133 -0.99 2.10 0.93
CA GLY A 133 -0.90 3.18 1.91
C GLY A 133 0.00 4.29 1.39
N TRP A 134 -0.27 5.52 1.83
CA TRP A 134 0.54 6.67 1.51
C TRP A 134 0.74 7.59 2.72
N ILE A 135 1.88 8.26 2.75
CA ILE A 135 2.24 9.28 3.74
C ILE A 135 2.76 10.50 2.99
N ALA A 136 2.25 11.69 3.31
CA ALA A 136 2.72 12.98 2.82
C ALA A 136 3.19 13.84 3.99
N TYR A 137 4.36 14.46 3.88
CA TYR A 137 4.96 15.30 4.91
C TYR A 137 5.68 16.51 4.28
N PRO A 138 5.83 17.64 4.99
CA PRO A 138 6.49 18.82 4.43
C PRO A 138 7.92 18.52 4.01
N PRO A 139 8.45 19.21 2.99
CA PRO A 139 9.89 19.21 2.75
C PRO A 139 10.62 19.81 3.95
N ASP A 140 11.82 19.29 4.25
CA ASP A 140 12.70 19.81 5.31
C ASP A 140 13.01 21.31 5.14
#